data_AF-A0A2V6NHW3-F1
#
_entry.id   AF-A0A2V6NHW3-F1
#
_cell.length_a   1.000
_cell.length_b   1.000
_cell.length_c   1.000
_cell.angle_alpha   90.00
_cell.angle_beta   90.00
_cell.angle_gamma   90.00
#
_symmetry.space_group_name_H-M   'P 1'
#
loop_
_entity.id
_entity.type
_entity.pdbx_description
1 polymer ?
#
loop_
_entity_poly.entity_id
_entity_poly.type
_entity_poly.pdbx_seq_one_letter_code
_entity_poly.pdbx_strand_id
1 'polypeptide(L)' 'RGTVELEIEEAAADLSTPIITHCGGGGRSALAAESLQRMGYTNVKSMAGGFEAWKAAGLPTTK' A
#
# COMPACT_ATOMS: atom_id res chain seq x y z
N ARG A 1 5.85 -11.29 2.20
CA ARG A 1 4.56 -11.94 2.47
C ARG A 1 4.54 -12.26 3.95
N GLY A 2 3.56 -11.79 4.70
CA GLY A 2 3.52 -11.99 6.14
C GLY A 2 2.45 -11.13 6.79
N THR A 3 2.85 -9.97 7.32
CA THR A 3 2.00 -9.19 8.23
C THR A 3 0.78 -8.54 7.56
N VAL A 4 0.96 -7.96 6.36
CA VAL A 4 -0.15 -7.27 5.67
C VAL A 4 -1.29 -8.25 5.36
N GLU A 5 -0.97 -9.47 4.91
CA GLU A 5 -1.97 -10.48 4.61
C GLU A 5 -2.71 -11.00 5.86
N LEU A 6 -2.16 -10.83 7.06
CA LEU A 6 -2.76 -11.26 8.33
C LEU A 6 -3.61 -10.17 8.98
N GLU A 7 -3.23 -8.90 8.83
CA GLU A 7 -3.83 -7.77 9.55
C GLU A 7 -4.86 -6.99 8.72
N ILE A 8 -4.87 -7.16 7.39
CA ILE A 8 -5.66 -6.30 6.52
C ILE A 8 -7.17 -6.41 6.75
N GLU A 9 -7.68 -7.58 7.16
CA GLU A 9 -9.12 -7.75 7.41
C GLU A 9 -9.59 -6.93 8.63
N GLU A 10 -8.74 -6.77 9.65
CA GLU A 10 -9.03 -5.92 10.80
C GLU A 10 -8.99 -4.44 10.43
N ALA A 11 -8.03 -4.04 9.59
CA ALA A 11 -7.89 -2.65 9.15
C ALA A 11 -8.93 -2.23 8.08
N ALA A 12 -9.32 -3.16 7.21
CA ALA A 12 -10.20 -2.94 6.07
C ALA A 12 -10.99 -4.21 5.75
N ALA A 13 -12.09 -4.44 6.45
CA ALA A 13 -12.94 -5.62 6.24
C ALA A 13 -13.67 -5.62 4.88
N ASP A 14 -13.96 -4.45 4.31
CA ASP A 14 -14.60 -4.33 2.99
C ASP A 14 -13.55 -4.41 1.87
N LEU A 15 -13.70 -5.39 0.97
CA LEU A 15 -12.83 -5.63 -0.18
C LEU A 15 -12.82 -4.49 -1.22
N SER A 16 -13.78 -3.56 -1.16
CA SER A 16 -13.84 -2.37 -2.01
C SER A 16 -13.16 -1.14 -1.41
N THR A 17 -12.73 -1.22 -0.14
CA THR A 17 -12.05 -0.14 0.56
C THR A 17 -10.85 0.35 -0.24
N PRO A 18 -10.73 1.66 -0.53
CA PRO A 18 -9.55 2.21 -1.18
C PRO A 18 -8.29 2.02 -0.32
N ILE A 19 -7.31 1.28 -0.84
CA ILE A 19 -6.05 1.00 -0.15
C ILE A 19 -4.89 1.51 -1.00
N ILE A 20 -4.02 2.34 -0.41
CA ILE A 20 -2.77 2.77 -1.04
C ILE A 20 -1.59 2.22 -0.23
N THR A 21 -0.81 1.34 -0.84
CA THR A 21 0.42 0.82 -0.24
C THR A 21 1.60 1.73 -0.59
N HIS A 22 2.51 1.93 0.36
CA HIS A 22 3.77 2.62 0.12
C HIS A 22 4.93 1.98 0.89
N CYS A 23 6.13 2.19 0.37
CA CYS A 23 7.38 1.92 1.07
C CYS A 23 8.37 3.03 0.72
N GLY A 24 9.66 2.89 1.06
CA GLY A 24 10.67 3.88 0.68
C GLY A 24 10.71 4.17 -0.83
N GLY A 25 10.90 3.14 -1.68
CA GLY A 25 11.10 3.30 -3.13
C GLY A 25 10.04 2.66 -4.05
N GLY A 26 8.91 2.19 -3.52
CA GLY A 26 7.80 1.62 -4.29
C GLY A 26 7.82 0.10 -4.56
N GLY A 27 9.00 -0.55 -4.59
CA GLY A 27 9.10 -1.98 -4.94
C GLY A 27 8.37 -2.93 -3.97
N ARG A 28 8.60 -2.77 -2.65
CA ARG A 28 7.94 -3.62 -1.63
C ARG A 28 6.43 -3.40 -1.57
N SER A 29 6.00 -2.16 -1.77
CA SER A 29 4.58 -1.82 -1.75
C SER A 29 3.85 -2.34 -2.98
N ALA A 30 4.51 -2.46 -4.13
CA ALA A 30 3.94 -3.12 -5.30
C ALA A 30 3.65 -4.60 -5.02
N LEU A 31 4.57 -5.32 -4.38
CA LEU A 31 4.36 -6.71 -3.97
C LEU A 31 3.23 -6.86 -2.94
N ALA A 32 3.14 -5.93 -1.98
CA ALA A 32 2.04 -5.91 -1.02
C ALA A 32 0.69 -5.66 -1.70
N ALA A 33 0.64 -4.73 -2.66
CA ALA A 33 -0.58 -4.46 -3.44
C ALA A 33 -1.00 -5.69 -4.25
N GLU A 34 -0.05 -6.39 -4.88
CA GLU A 34 -0.31 -7.64 -5.59
C GLU A 34 -0.88 -8.73 -4.66
N SER A 35 -0.29 -8.91 -3.47
CA SER A 35 -0.82 -9.85 -2.46
C SER A 35 -2.27 -9.53 -2.10
N LEU A 36 -2.58 -8.26 -1.82
CA LEU A 36 -3.94 -7.83 -1.44
C LEU A 36 -4.95 -8.03 -2.59
N GLN A 37 -4.54 -7.74 -3.83
CA GLN A 37 -5.37 -8.02 -5.01
C GLN A 37 -5.66 -9.52 -5.15
N ARG A 38 -4.66 -10.38 -4.89
CA ARG A 38 -4.84 -11.84 -4.90
C ARG A 38 -5.76 -12.34 -3.78
N MET A 39 -5.88 -11.59 -2.68
CA MET A 39 -6.84 -11.87 -1.59
C MET A 39 -8.27 -11.40 -1.90
N GLY A 40 -8.47 -10.65 -2.99
CA GLY A 40 -9.80 -10.19 -3.41
C GLY A 40 -10.07 -8.71 -3.18
N TYR A 41 -9.12 -7.94 -2.65
CA TYR A 41 -9.27 -6.49 -2.57
C TYR A 41 -9.27 -5.88 -3.96
N THR A 42 -10.33 -5.15 -4.27
CA THR A 42 -10.62 -4.65 -5.63
C THR A 42 -10.08 -3.25 -5.89
N ASN A 43 -9.78 -2.49 -4.83
CA ASN A 43 -9.37 -1.09 -4.92
C ASN A 43 -8.02 -0.84 -4.26
N VAL A 44 -6.99 -1.56 -4.71
CA VAL A 44 -5.63 -1.46 -4.17
C VAL A 44 -4.69 -0.82 -5.19
N LYS A 45 -3.95 0.19 -4.76
CA LYS A 45 -2.93 0.89 -5.55
C LYS A 45 -1.60 0.95 -4.80
N SER A 46 -0.49 1.01 -5.54
CA SER A 46 0.82 1.27 -4.95
C SER A 46 1.34 2.65 -5.33
N MET A 47 1.93 3.35 -4.36
CA MET A 47 2.52 4.67 -4.58
C MET A 47 3.81 4.55 -5.42
N ALA A 48 3.77 5.05 -6.66
CA ALA A 48 4.90 5.05 -7.56
C ALA A 48 6.07 5.84 -6.97
N GLY A 49 7.27 5.27 -7.01
CA GLY A 49 8.48 5.86 -6.41
C GLY A 49 8.51 5.90 -4.88
N GLY A 50 7.43 5.46 -4.22
CA GLY A 50 7.33 5.39 -2.76
C GLY A 50 7.44 6.75 -2.05
N PHE A 51 7.82 6.69 -0.78
CA PHE A 51 7.96 7.87 0.07
C PHE A 51 9.10 8.79 -0.37
N GLU A 52 10.14 8.26 -1.04
CA GLU A 52 11.20 9.11 -1.61
C GLU A 52 10.65 10.04 -2.70
N ALA A 53 9.79 9.54 -3.60
CA ALA A 53 9.13 10.38 -4.59
C ALA A 53 8.15 11.38 -3.96
N TRP A 54 7.45 10.99 -2.88
CA TRP A 54 6.59 11.90 -2.11
C TRP A 54 7.38 13.10 -1.55
N LYS A 55 8.53 12.84 -0.94
CA LYS A 55 9.44 13.89 -0.45
C LYS A 55 10.01 14.72 -1.60
N ALA A 56 10.43 14.10 -2.70
CA ALA A 56 10.98 14.79 -3.86
C ALA A 56 9.96 15.74 -4.51
N ALA A 57 8.67 15.42 -4.43
CA ALA A 57 7.58 16.28 -4.86
C ALA A 57 7.29 17.46 -3.90
N GLY A 58 8.02 17.57 -2.78
CA GLY A 58 7.84 18.65 -1.78
C GLY A 58 6.53 18.53 -0.99
N LEU A 59 5.94 17.34 -0.93
CA LEU A 59 4.67 17.12 -0.24
C LEU A 59 4.87 17.07 1.28
N PRO A 60 3.83 17.39 2.08
CA PRO A 60 3.92 17.37 3.54
C PRO A 60 4.31 15.99 4.09
N THR A 61 5.18 15.99 5.10
CA THR A 61 5.58 14.79 5.84
C THR A 61 5.58 15.05 7.33
N THR A 62 5.16 14.06 8.11
CA THR A 62 5.28 14.07 9.58
C THR A 62 6.39 13.11 9.99
N LYS A 63 7.07 13.43 11.09
CA LYS A 63 8.16 12.62 11.65
C LYS A 63 7.64 11.58 12.63
#